data_AF-A0A8J3DDX4-F1
#
_entry.id   AF-A0A8J3DDX4-F1
#
_cell.length_a   1.000
_cell.length_b   1.000
_cell.length_c   1.000
_cell.angle_alpha   90.00
_cell.angle_beta   90.00
_cell.angle_gamma   90.00
#
_symmetry.space_group_name_H-M   'P 1'
#
loop_
_entity.id
_entity.type
_entity.pdbx_description
1 polymer ?
#
loop_
_entity_poly.entity_id
_entity_poly.type
_entity_poly.pdbx_seq_one_letter_code
_entity_poly.pdbx_strand_id
1 'polypeptide(L)'
;MNKKTTTAKAIAAQAANPETGEMQEIKYFPGTPKQYRFNGQNGIFNIDGIDDIGPTLSIHPIAWRVFKDELFGRPKIDDWAEIFFVDGEGCLSCVMFTNSSVTELMDLLPRLYYAGKKLSDVILNISCEKKVTEKMVDGKKAKVSWALAKFNFEDAPAEAVAHLTKFAQENPIFRRDTITSRVEYRTFSDTYAIATAQLISGNQTRDVEDLGEVEQAAA
;
A
#
# COMPACT_ATOMS: atom_id res chain seq x y z
N MET A 1 -6.52 -37.21 -12.82
CA MET A 1 -5.62 -36.43 -11.94
C MET A 1 -6.07 -34.97 -12.01
N ASN A 2 -7.02 -34.59 -11.14
CA ASN A 2 -7.67 -33.29 -11.22
C ASN A 2 -6.75 -32.22 -10.61
N LYS A 3 -6.18 -31.36 -11.46
CA LYS A 3 -5.60 -30.10 -11.01
C LYS A 3 -6.75 -29.20 -10.57
N LYS A 4 -6.98 -29.11 -9.25
CA LYS A 4 -7.78 -28.02 -8.69
C LYS A 4 -6.99 -26.74 -8.95
N THR A 5 -7.43 -25.98 -9.94
CA THR A 5 -7.02 -24.58 -10.11
C THR A 5 -7.63 -23.81 -8.94
N THR A 6 -6.88 -23.67 -7.86
CA THR A 6 -7.25 -22.76 -6.77
C THR A 6 -7.11 -21.36 -7.33
N THR A 7 -8.23 -20.75 -7.72
CA THR A 7 -8.33 -19.30 -7.88
C THR A 7 -8.04 -18.70 -6.52
N ALA A 8 -6.77 -18.38 -6.25
CA ALA A 8 -6.38 -17.66 -5.06
C ALA A 8 -6.94 -16.24 -5.19
N LYS A 9 -8.12 -16.02 -4.59
CA LYS A 9 -8.52 -14.69 -4.15
C LYS A 9 -7.44 -14.32 -3.13
N ALA A 10 -6.47 -13.48 -3.52
CA ALA A 10 -5.53 -12.90 -2.58
C ALA A 10 -6.34 -11.91 -1.71
N ILE A 11 -6.97 -12.45 -0.68
CA ILE A 11 -7.54 -11.67 0.41
C ILE A 11 -6.33 -11.29 1.26
N ALA A 12 -5.89 -10.02 1.18
CA ALA A 12 -5.14 -9.49 2.31
C ALA A 12 -6.08 -9.57 3.52
N ALA A 13 -5.64 -10.21 4.60
CA ALA A 13 -6.54 -10.56 5.69
C ALA A 13 -7.29 -9.33 6.20
N GLN A 14 -8.57 -9.57 6.49
CA GLN A 14 -9.37 -8.69 7.31
C GLN A 14 -8.69 -8.61 8.70
N ALA A 15 -8.88 -7.49 9.40
CA ALA A 15 -8.25 -7.26 10.71
C ALA A 15 -8.55 -8.36 11.76
N ALA A 16 -9.55 -9.21 11.52
CA ALA A 16 -9.87 -10.40 12.28
C ALA A 16 -9.34 -11.68 11.62
N ASN A 17 -8.80 -12.58 12.42
CA ASN A 17 -8.49 -13.95 12.00
C ASN A 17 -9.78 -14.63 11.52
N PRO A 18 -9.82 -15.16 10.28
CA PRO A 18 -11.03 -15.76 9.71
C PRO A 18 -11.48 -17.05 10.44
N GLU A 19 -10.60 -17.70 11.19
CA GLU A 19 -10.91 -18.93 11.94
C GLU A 19 -11.32 -18.67 13.39
N THR A 20 -10.73 -17.66 14.04
CA THR A 20 -10.99 -17.39 15.47
C THR A 20 -11.84 -16.15 15.72
N GLY A 21 -11.97 -15.25 14.73
CA GLY A 21 -12.59 -13.94 14.89
C GLY A 21 -11.75 -12.96 15.71
N GLU A 22 -10.59 -13.36 16.22
CA GLU A 22 -9.72 -12.52 17.04
C GLU A 22 -8.95 -11.51 16.18
N MET A 23 -8.84 -10.28 16.69
CA MET A 23 -8.08 -9.24 16.04
C MET A 23 -6.58 -9.52 16.15
N GLN A 24 -5.89 -9.54 15.01
CA GLN A 24 -4.45 -9.87 14.99
C GLN A 24 -3.61 -8.70 15.50
N GLU A 25 -2.50 -8.99 16.16
CA GLU A 25 -1.49 -7.98 16.45
C GLU A 25 -0.86 -7.47 15.16
N ILE A 26 -0.83 -6.15 14.99
CA ILE A 26 -0.35 -5.49 13.77
C ILE A 26 1.15 -5.22 13.89
N LYS A 27 1.94 -5.86 13.05
CA LYS A 27 3.39 -5.70 12.93
C LYS A 27 3.70 -4.52 11.99
N TYR A 28 4.35 -3.49 12.52
CA TYR A 28 4.80 -2.35 11.71
C TYR A 28 6.21 -1.91 12.11
N PHE A 29 7.12 -1.87 11.14
CA PHE A 29 8.40 -1.17 11.28
C PHE A 29 8.24 0.27 10.76
N PRO A 30 8.29 1.31 11.62
CA PRO A 30 7.95 2.67 11.23
C PRO A 30 8.71 3.17 9.99
N GLY A 31 7.95 3.65 9.01
CA GLY A 31 8.46 4.13 7.72
C GLY A 31 8.82 3.05 6.71
N THR A 32 8.68 1.76 7.02
CA THR A 32 9.04 0.66 6.12
C THR A 32 7.92 -0.39 6.06
N PRO A 33 6.74 -0.05 5.51
CA PRO A 33 5.68 -1.03 5.28
C PRO A 33 6.14 -2.10 4.28
N LYS A 34 5.63 -3.33 4.42
CA LYS A 34 5.85 -4.41 3.45
C LYS A 34 5.32 -4.01 2.07
N GLN A 35 6.07 -4.28 1.00
CA GLN A 35 5.77 -3.67 -0.30
C GLN A 35 4.90 -4.58 -1.16
N TYR A 36 3.70 -4.12 -1.49
CA TYR A 36 2.89 -4.69 -2.55
C TYR A 36 3.06 -3.83 -3.80
N ARG A 37 3.28 -4.47 -4.96
CA ARG A 37 3.46 -3.76 -6.22
C ARG A 37 2.48 -4.26 -7.25
N PHE A 38 1.82 -3.33 -7.94
CA PHE A 38 1.08 -3.62 -9.16
C PHE A 38 2.01 -3.49 -10.37
N ASN A 39 2.27 -4.58 -11.08
CA ASN A 39 3.07 -4.52 -12.29
C ASN A 39 2.19 -4.12 -13.50
N GLY A 40 2.29 -2.86 -13.91
CA GLY A 40 1.53 -2.31 -15.05
C GLY A 40 1.88 -2.91 -16.42
N GLN A 41 2.92 -3.74 -16.54
CA GLN A 41 3.25 -4.44 -17.79
C GLN A 41 2.43 -5.72 -17.97
N ASN A 42 2.33 -6.54 -16.93
CA ASN A 42 1.66 -7.85 -17.01
C ASN A 42 0.32 -7.90 -16.26
N GLY A 43 0.05 -6.93 -15.38
CA GLY A 43 -1.16 -6.83 -14.60
C GLY A 43 -1.20 -7.72 -13.36
N ILE A 44 -0.03 -8.11 -12.86
CA ILE A 44 0.10 -9.01 -11.70
C ILE A 44 0.59 -8.21 -10.49
N PHE A 45 -0.03 -8.49 -9.34
CA PHE A 45 0.47 -8.02 -8.05
C PHE A 45 1.60 -8.92 -7.57
N ASN A 46 2.60 -8.34 -6.93
CA ASN A 46 3.63 -9.09 -6.23
C ASN A 46 3.97 -8.47 -4.87
N ILE A 47 4.59 -9.28 -4.03
CA ILE A 47 5.16 -8.89 -2.75
C ILE A 47 6.67 -8.70 -2.93
N ASP A 48 7.15 -7.54 -2.49
CA ASP A 48 8.57 -7.10 -2.52
C ASP A 48 9.26 -7.17 -3.89
N GLY A 49 8.48 -7.26 -4.98
CA GLY A 49 9.03 -7.43 -6.33
C GLY A 49 9.38 -8.87 -6.69
N ILE A 50 9.06 -9.84 -5.85
CA ILE A 50 9.54 -11.23 -5.96
C ILE A 50 8.36 -12.20 -6.11
N ASP A 51 7.43 -12.19 -5.16
CA ASP A 51 6.38 -13.21 -5.09
C ASP A 51 5.09 -12.74 -5.75
N ASP A 52 4.80 -13.26 -6.95
CA ASP A 52 3.56 -12.99 -7.67
C ASP A 52 2.34 -13.57 -6.92
N ILE A 53 1.35 -12.73 -6.63
CA ILE A 53 0.12 -13.09 -5.89
C ILE A 53 -1.14 -13.04 -6.76
N GLY A 54 -0.99 -12.77 -8.06
CA GLY A 54 -2.08 -12.83 -9.05
C GLY A 54 -2.61 -11.46 -9.49
N PRO A 55 -3.67 -11.43 -10.32
CA PRO A 55 -4.15 -10.21 -10.99
C PRO A 55 -5.15 -9.38 -10.17
N THR A 56 -5.44 -9.79 -8.93
CA THR A 56 -6.44 -9.17 -8.07
C THR A 56 -5.90 -9.03 -6.66
N LEU A 57 -6.33 -7.98 -5.96
CA LEU A 57 -5.96 -7.71 -4.58
C LEU A 57 -7.17 -7.09 -3.87
N SER A 58 -7.60 -7.67 -2.74
CA SER A 58 -8.62 -7.09 -1.87
C SER A 58 -7.97 -6.64 -0.57
N ILE A 59 -8.17 -5.38 -0.19
CA ILE A 59 -7.55 -4.78 1.01
C ILE A 59 -8.56 -3.99 1.83
N HIS A 60 -8.32 -3.85 3.12
CA HIS A 60 -8.98 -2.85 3.98
C HIS A 60 -8.00 -1.67 4.16
N PRO A 61 -8.19 -0.55 3.43
CA PRO A 61 -7.32 0.62 3.58
C PRO A 61 -7.35 1.17 5.01
N ILE A 62 -6.19 1.55 5.55
CA ILE A 62 -6.10 2.15 6.89
C ILE A 62 -5.50 3.54 6.86
N ALA A 63 -4.67 3.82 5.86
CA ALA A 63 -4.19 5.14 5.53
C ALA A 63 -3.93 5.22 4.02
N TRP A 64 -3.96 6.42 3.45
CA TRP A 64 -3.63 6.62 2.04
C TRP A 64 -3.14 8.04 1.77
N ARG A 65 -2.46 8.19 0.65
CA ARG A 65 -2.21 9.48 0.04
C ARG A 65 -2.20 9.39 -1.48
N VAL A 66 -2.56 10.48 -2.12
CA VAL A 66 -2.44 10.73 -3.55
C VAL A 66 -1.62 12.00 -3.72
N PHE A 67 -0.58 11.93 -4.53
CA PHE A 67 0.40 13.00 -4.66
C PHE A 67 1.08 12.95 -6.03
N LYS A 68 1.78 14.03 -6.37
CA LYS A 68 2.71 14.08 -7.49
C LYS A 68 4.13 14.16 -6.97
N ASP A 69 5.02 13.41 -7.60
CA ASP A 69 6.45 13.50 -7.30
C ASP A 69 7.29 12.83 -8.38
N GLU A 70 8.59 13.14 -8.34
CA GLU A 70 9.67 12.45 -9.03
C GLU A 70 10.25 11.36 -8.11
N LEU A 71 9.76 10.12 -8.26
CA LEU A 71 10.22 9.00 -7.42
C LEU A 71 11.17 8.04 -8.17
N PHE A 72 12.01 7.36 -7.39
CA PHE A 72 12.85 6.25 -7.83
C PHE A 72 13.80 6.59 -8.99
N GLY A 73 14.33 7.82 -9.00
CA GLY A 73 15.27 8.29 -10.02
C GLY A 73 14.69 8.42 -11.43
N ARG A 74 13.35 8.45 -11.56
CA ARG A 74 12.68 8.67 -12.84
C ARG A 74 12.57 10.17 -13.09
N PRO A 75 13.03 10.72 -14.22
CA PRO A 75 13.06 12.17 -14.45
C PRO A 75 11.69 12.83 -14.65
N LYS A 76 10.60 12.07 -14.52
CA LYS A 76 9.23 12.50 -14.81
C LYS A 76 8.45 12.60 -13.51
N ILE A 77 7.73 13.71 -13.35
CA ILE A 77 6.71 13.84 -12.32
C ILE A 77 5.50 13.00 -12.73
N ASP A 78 5.19 12.00 -11.91
CA ASP A 78 4.05 11.11 -12.09
C ASP A 78 3.02 11.34 -10.98
N ASP A 79 1.76 10.97 -11.26
CA ASP A 79 0.74 10.82 -10.24
C ASP A 79 0.95 9.49 -9.51
N TRP A 80 0.97 9.54 -8.18
CA TRP A 80 1.14 8.40 -7.28
C TRP A 80 -0.04 8.28 -6.33
N ALA A 81 -0.44 7.04 -6.05
CA ALA A 81 -1.31 6.73 -4.92
C ALA A 81 -0.67 5.63 -4.08
N GLU A 82 -0.55 5.87 -2.77
CA GLU A 82 -0.14 4.87 -1.79
C GLU A 82 -1.35 4.54 -0.91
N ILE A 83 -1.63 3.24 -0.77
CA ILE A 83 -2.70 2.74 0.09
C ILE A 83 -2.08 1.74 1.05
N PHE A 84 -2.19 2.04 2.35
CA PHE A 84 -1.68 1.23 3.44
C PHE A 84 -2.80 0.33 3.96
N PHE A 85 -2.46 -0.91 4.29
CA PHE A 85 -3.40 -1.93 4.78
C PHE A 85 -2.64 -2.97 5.62
N VAL A 86 -3.35 -3.78 6.39
CA VAL A 86 -2.76 -4.92 7.11
C VAL A 86 -2.91 -6.18 6.24
N ASP A 87 -1.83 -6.91 6.01
CA ASP A 87 -1.84 -8.10 5.15
C ASP A 87 -2.26 -9.39 5.88
N GLY A 88 -2.23 -10.50 5.13
CA GLY A 88 -2.54 -11.85 5.63
C GLY A 88 -1.71 -12.32 6.82
N GLU A 89 -0.55 -11.71 7.05
CA GLU A 89 0.40 -12.08 8.10
C GLU A 89 0.36 -11.09 9.27
N GLY A 90 -0.58 -10.14 9.28
CA GLY A 90 -0.68 -9.08 10.26
C GLY A 90 0.38 -7.98 10.06
N CYS A 91 1.02 -7.90 8.90
CA CYS A 91 2.04 -6.88 8.62
C CYS A 91 1.42 -5.64 7.98
N LEU A 92 1.79 -4.45 8.48
CA LEU A 92 1.46 -3.21 7.80
C LEU A 92 2.16 -3.18 6.44
N SER A 93 1.35 -3.09 5.41
CA SER A 93 1.73 -3.20 4.01
C SER A 93 1.28 -1.96 3.24
N CYS A 94 1.91 -1.72 2.09
CA CYS A 94 1.58 -0.62 1.22
C CYS A 94 1.54 -1.11 -0.23
N VAL A 95 0.42 -0.85 -0.91
CA VAL A 95 0.34 -0.98 -2.37
C VAL A 95 0.42 0.41 -3.01
N MET A 96 1.14 0.49 -4.12
CA MET A 96 1.34 1.75 -4.84
C MET A 96 0.84 1.66 -6.28
N PHE A 97 0.13 2.71 -6.72
CA PHE A 97 -0.37 2.87 -8.08
C PHE A 97 0.18 4.13 -8.72
N THR A 98 0.21 4.15 -10.06
CA THR A 98 0.69 5.30 -10.84
C THR A 98 -0.25 5.66 -11.98
N ASN A 99 -0.21 6.93 -12.40
CA ASN A 99 -0.80 7.43 -13.64
C ASN A 99 -2.26 6.99 -13.82
N SER A 100 -2.57 6.23 -14.87
CA SER A 100 -3.95 5.82 -15.18
C SER A 100 -4.64 5.05 -14.05
N SER A 101 -3.89 4.27 -13.26
CA SER A 101 -4.47 3.58 -12.11
C SER A 101 -4.82 4.56 -10.98
N VAL A 102 -4.07 5.66 -10.85
CA VAL A 102 -4.43 6.74 -9.92
C VAL A 102 -5.69 7.46 -10.40
N THR A 103 -5.85 7.68 -11.70
CA THR A 103 -7.09 8.24 -12.26
C THR A 103 -8.30 7.39 -11.89
N GLU A 104 -8.23 6.07 -12.08
CA GLU A 104 -9.32 5.15 -11.72
C GLU A 104 -9.65 5.16 -10.22
N LEU A 105 -8.63 5.30 -9.36
CA LEU A 105 -8.86 5.48 -7.92
C LEU A 105 -9.54 6.83 -7.62
N MET A 106 -9.09 7.92 -8.26
CA MET A 106 -9.66 9.25 -8.08
C MET A 106 -11.12 9.32 -8.55
N ASP A 107 -11.50 8.56 -9.58
CA ASP A 107 -12.89 8.44 -10.03
C ASP A 107 -13.77 7.65 -9.03
N LEU A 108 -13.16 6.79 -8.22
CA LEU A 108 -13.85 6.07 -7.14
C LEU A 108 -14.16 6.98 -5.93
N LEU A 109 -13.26 7.91 -5.58
CA LEU A 109 -13.38 8.71 -4.35
C LEU A 109 -14.70 9.51 -4.27
N PRO A 110 -15.20 10.17 -5.33
CA PRO A 110 -16.50 10.82 -5.30
C PRO A 110 -17.65 9.85 -5.00
N ARG A 111 -17.59 8.62 -5.53
CA ARG A 111 -18.61 7.59 -5.28
C ARG A 111 -18.66 7.19 -3.82
N LEU A 112 -17.50 7.03 -3.18
CA LEU A 112 -17.40 6.79 -1.74
C LEU A 112 -17.96 7.98 -0.95
N TYR A 113 -17.56 9.20 -1.32
CA TYR A 113 -18.01 10.42 -0.64
C TYR A 113 -19.53 10.57 -0.65
N TYR A 114 -20.18 10.41 -1.81
CA TYR A 114 -21.64 10.49 -1.90
C TYR A 114 -22.36 9.31 -1.25
N ALA A 115 -21.67 8.20 -1.00
CA ALA A 115 -22.16 7.10 -0.16
C ALA A 115 -21.91 7.34 1.34
N GLY A 116 -21.35 8.49 1.74
CA GLY A 116 -21.02 8.81 3.13
C GLY A 116 -19.86 7.98 3.70
N LYS A 117 -18.95 7.52 2.85
CA LYS A 117 -17.84 6.61 3.19
C LYS A 117 -16.49 7.20 2.79
N LYS A 118 -15.43 6.82 3.50
CA LYS A 118 -14.02 6.98 3.09
C LYS A 118 -13.39 5.62 2.79
N LEU A 119 -12.16 5.61 2.25
CA LEU A 119 -11.46 4.36 1.91
C LEU A 119 -11.27 3.44 3.12
N SER A 120 -11.16 3.98 4.34
CA SER A 120 -11.07 3.16 5.57
C SER A 120 -12.37 2.49 5.99
N ASP A 121 -13.51 2.83 5.39
CA ASP A 121 -14.81 2.28 5.78
C ASP A 121 -15.21 1.09 4.89
N VAL A 122 -14.33 0.68 3.97
CA VAL A 122 -14.64 -0.28 2.92
C VAL A 122 -13.53 -1.30 2.73
N ILE A 123 -13.90 -2.45 2.19
CA ILE A 123 -12.97 -3.36 1.53
C ILE A 123 -12.82 -2.89 0.09
N LEU A 124 -11.60 -2.45 -0.25
CA LEU A 124 -11.24 -2.03 -1.60
C LEU A 124 -10.82 -3.26 -2.41
N ASN A 125 -11.63 -3.58 -3.42
CA ASN A 125 -11.40 -4.66 -4.36
C ASN A 125 -10.72 -4.12 -5.61
N ILE A 126 -9.50 -4.60 -5.87
CA ILE A 126 -8.65 -4.14 -6.96
C ILE A 126 -8.47 -5.28 -7.97
N SER A 127 -8.75 -5.00 -9.24
CA SER A 127 -8.57 -5.95 -10.34
C SER A 127 -7.77 -5.35 -11.48
N CYS A 128 -7.16 -6.21 -12.30
CA CYS A 128 -6.46 -5.81 -13.51
C CYS A 128 -7.38 -5.83 -14.74
N GLU A 129 -7.40 -4.74 -15.49
CA GLU A 129 -7.92 -4.66 -16.86
C GLU A 129 -6.76 -4.46 -17.84
N LYS A 130 -6.65 -5.30 -18.88
CA LYS A 130 -5.67 -5.12 -19.95
C LYS A 130 -6.24 -4.22 -21.03
N LYS A 131 -5.60 -3.08 -21.27
CA LYS A 131 -5.90 -2.21 -22.41
C LYS A 131 -4.92 -2.48 -23.54
N VAL A 132 -5.43 -2.49 -24.77
CA VAL A 132 -4.64 -2.67 -25.98
C VAL A 132 -4.93 -1.50 -26.91
N THR A 133 -3.90 -0.88 -27.44
CA THR A 133 -4.02 0.16 -28.47
C THR A 133 -3.03 -0.11 -29.58
N GLU A 134 -3.41 0.25 -30.79
CA GLU A 134 -2.49 0.25 -31.93
C GLU A 134 -1.78 1.59 -32.03
N LYS A 135 -0.44 1.56 -32.02
CA LYS A 135 0.39 2.74 -32.25
C LYS A 135 1.38 2.46 -33.36
N MET A 136 1.75 3.50 -34.10
CA MET A 136 2.86 3.43 -35.03
C MET A 136 4.16 3.48 -34.23
N VAL A 137 4.96 2.41 -34.30
CA VAL A 137 6.30 2.31 -33.71
C VAL A 137 7.24 1.99 -34.87
N ASP A 138 8.22 2.86 -35.11
CA ASP A 138 9.19 2.73 -36.21
C ASP A 138 8.54 2.48 -37.59
N GLY A 139 7.46 3.21 -37.89
CA GLY A 139 6.74 3.12 -39.15
C GLY A 139 5.87 1.87 -39.33
N LYS A 140 5.78 1.00 -38.31
CA LYS A 140 4.93 -0.20 -38.31
C LYS A 140 3.82 -0.08 -37.26
N LYS A 141 2.64 -0.61 -37.59
CA LYS A 141 1.55 -0.76 -36.60
C LYS A 141 1.96 -1.82 -35.57
N ALA A 142 2.11 -1.41 -34.33
CA ALA A 142 2.37 -2.29 -33.20
C ALA A 142 1.21 -2.21 -32.19
N LYS A 143 0.82 -3.37 -31.66
CA LYS A 143 -0.11 -3.43 -30.52
C LYS A 143 0.67 -3.19 -29.24
N VAL A 144 0.34 -2.09 -28.57
CA VAL A 144 0.87 -1.76 -27.24
C VAL A 144 -0.22 -2.10 -26.23
N SER A 145 0.10 -3.03 -25.32
CA SER A 145 -0.79 -3.39 -24.23
C SER A 145 -0.24 -2.86 -22.90
N TRP A 146 -1.11 -2.40 -22.02
CA TRP A 146 -0.76 -2.09 -20.64
C TRP A 146 -1.86 -2.59 -19.70
N ALA A 147 -1.48 -2.88 -18.46
CA ALA A 147 -2.40 -3.24 -17.41
C ALA A 147 -2.81 -2.02 -16.59
N LEU A 148 -4.09 -1.95 -16.26
CA LEU A 148 -4.72 -0.88 -15.50
C LEU A 148 -5.40 -1.48 -14.27
N ALA A 149 -5.19 -0.87 -13.10
CA ALA A 149 -5.94 -1.24 -11.90
C ALA A 149 -7.35 -0.62 -11.96
N LYS A 150 -8.36 -1.45 -11.73
CA LYS A 150 -9.77 -1.05 -11.57
C LYS A 150 -10.17 -1.28 -10.13
N PHE A 151 -10.96 -0.35 -9.60
CA PHE A 151 -11.34 -0.33 -8.20
C PHE A 151 -12.85 -0.48 -8.05
N ASN A 152 -13.25 -1.30 -7.09
CA ASN A 152 -14.61 -1.34 -6.59
C ASN A 152 -14.56 -1.50 -5.06
N PHE A 153 -15.68 -1.29 -4.38
CA PHE A 153 -15.72 -1.41 -2.92
C PHE A 153 -16.97 -2.13 -2.43
N GLU A 154 -16.84 -2.68 -1.23
CA GLU A 154 -17.94 -3.18 -0.41
C GLU A 154 -17.71 -2.73 1.04
N ASP A 155 -18.75 -2.75 1.87
CA ASP A 155 -18.67 -2.27 3.23
C ASP A 155 -17.72 -3.13 4.08
N ALA A 156 -16.83 -2.47 4.82
CA ALA A 156 -16.00 -3.16 5.79
C ALA A 156 -16.79 -3.40 7.09
N PRO A 157 -16.49 -4.49 7.83
CA PRO A 157 -17.06 -4.70 9.15
C PRO A 157 -16.70 -3.56 10.10
N ALA A 158 -17.69 -3.03 10.84
CA ALA A 158 -17.49 -1.88 11.73
C ALA A 158 -16.40 -2.11 12.80
N GLU A 159 -16.29 -3.34 13.32
CA GLU A 159 -15.25 -3.73 14.29
C GLU A 159 -13.84 -3.64 13.69
N ALA A 160 -13.68 -4.10 12.45
CA ALA A 160 -12.41 -3.99 11.72
C ALA A 160 -12.05 -2.52 11.47
N VAL A 161 -13.03 -1.69 11.07
CA VAL A 161 -12.83 -0.25 10.89
C VAL A 161 -12.34 0.40 12.19
N ALA A 162 -12.99 0.10 13.33
CA ALA A 162 -12.63 0.66 14.62
C ALA A 162 -11.22 0.26 15.07
N HIS A 163 -10.88 -1.02 14.96
CA HIS A 163 -9.57 -1.53 15.36
C HIS A 163 -8.43 -0.95 14.53
N LEU A 164 -8.58 -0.95 13.20
CA LEU A 164 -7.57 -0.43 12.29
C LEU A 164 -7.42 1.09 12.40
N THR A 165 -8.54 1.81 12.62
CA THR A 165 -8.51 3.26 12.88
C THR A 165 -7.75 3.56 14.16
N LYS A 166 -8.00 2.81 15.24
CA LYS A 166 -7.28 2.97 16.51
C LYS A 166 -5.77 2.77 16.32
N PHE A 167 -5.37 1.67 15.67
CA PHE A 167 -3.97 1.41 15.37
C PHE A 167 -3.32 2.57 14.60
N ALA A 168 -4.00 3.08 13.57
CA ALA A 168 -3.51 4.15 12.73
C ALA A 168 -3.44 5.53 13.42
N GLN A 169 -4.24 5.75 14.46
CA GLN A 169 -4.18 6.95 15.31
C GLN A 169 -3.01 6.89 16.31
N GLU A 170 -2.67 5.68 16.78
CA GLU A 170 -1.60 5.45 17.76
C GLU A 170 -0.21 5.30 17.10
N ASN A 171 -0.16 4.99 15.80
CA ASN A 171 1.07 4.71 15.07
C ASN A 171 1.17 5.60 13.82
N PRO A 172 2.25 6.39 13.64
CA PRO A 172 2.39 7.25 12.46
C PRO A 172 2.60 6.40 11.21
N ILE A 173 1.59 6.33 10.33
CA ILE A 173 1.67 5.55 9.09
C ILE A 173 2.27 6.38 7.96
N PHE A 174 3.45 5.96 7.51
CA PHE A 174 4.12 6.52 6.34
C PHE A 174 5.09 5.52 5.72
N ARG A 175 5.61 5.89 4.53
CA ARG A 175 6.65 5.17 3.80
C ARG A 175 7.83 6.11 3.56
N ARG A 176 8.99 5.80 4.14
CA ARG A 176 10.16 6.69 4.23
C ARG A 176 10.80 6.98 2.87
N ASP A 177 10.94 5.98 2.02
CA ASP A 177 11.61 6.07 0.70
C ASP A 177 10.79 6.84 -0.35
N THR A 178 9.58 7.28 -0.01
CA THR A 178 8.68 8.05 -0.88
C THR A 178 8.31 9.41 -0.30
N ILE A 179 9.03 9.86 0.73
CA ILE A 179 8.95 11.22 1.25
C ILE A 179 10.09 12.03 0.65
N THR A 180 9.74 13.06 -0.11
CA THR A 180 10.71 13.98 -0.70
C THR A 180 10.35 15.41 -0.33
N SER A 181 11.29 16.35 -0.53
CA SER A 181 11.03 17.78 -0.33
C SER A 181 10.20 18.42 -1.44
N ARG A 182 9.88 17.68 -2.52
CA ARG A 182 9.21 18.20 -3.73
C ARG A 182 7.80 17.66 -3.92
N VAL A 183 7.34 16.82 -3.00
CA VAL A 183 6.02 16.20 -3.06
C VAL A 183 4.89 17.24 -3.10
N GLU A 184 3.98 17.10 -4.06
CA GLU A 184 2.74 17.87 -4.15
C GLU A 184 1.58 16.96 -3.77
N TYR A 185 1.06 17.11 -2.56
CA TYR A 185 -0.08 16.33 -2.09
C TYR A 185 -1.38 16.80 -2.76
N ARG A 186 -2.17 15.85 -3.28
CA ARG A 186 -3.53 16.09 -3.78
C ARG A 186 -4.58 15.79 -2.71
N THR A 187 -4.46 14.64 -2.04
CA THR A 187 -5.33 14.23 -0.93
C THR A 187 -4.65 13.15 -0.10
N PHE A 188 -5.01 13.02 1.17
CA PHE A 188 -4.51 11.99 2.08
C PHE A 188 -5.54 11.76 3.17
N SER A 189 -5.47 10.60 3.84
CA SER A 189 -6.32 10.31 4.99
C SER A 189 -5.89 11.08 6.24
N ASP A 190 -6.82 11.27 7.15
CA ASP A 190 -6.57 11.75 8.52
C ASP A 190 -5.55 10.87 9.28
N THR A 191 -5.48 9.59 8.94
CA THR A 191 -4.55 8.59 9.50
C THR A 191 -3.19 8.50 8.81
N TYR A 192 -2.98 9.23 7.70
CA TYR A 192 -1.68 9.27 7.05
C TYR A 192 -0.77 10.29 7.75
N ALA A 193 0.38 9.83 8.22
CA ALA A 193 1.36 10.71 8.83
C ALA A 193 2.12 11.48 7.75
N ILE A 194 1.90 12.79 7.67
CA ILE A 194 2.78 13.68 6.91
C ILE A 194 4.10 13.74 7.67
N ALA A 195 5.05 12.94 7.23
CA ALA A 195 6.38 12.93 7.81
C ALA A 195 7.07 14.28 7.51
N THR A 196 7.22 15.09 8.55
CA THR A 196 8.16 16.22 8.55
C THR A 196 9.57 15.71 8.85
N ALA A 197 10.59 16.53 8.62
CA ALA A 197 11.99 16.18 8.91
C ALA A 197 12.22 15.63 10.34
N GLN A 198 11.37 16.01 11.31
CA GLN A 198 11.42 15.53 12.71
C GLN A 198 10.97 14.07 12.89
N LEU A 199 10.01 13.58 12.09
CA LEU A 199 9.57 12.17 12.14
C LEU A 199 10.61 11.22 11.52
N ILE A 200 11.47 11.73 10.64
CA ILE A 200 12.51 10.97 9.95
C ILE A 200 13.74 10.77 10.85
N SER A 201 14.05 11.74 11.71
CA SER A 201 15.24 11.71 12.60
C SER A 201 15.03 10.96 13.91
N GLY A 202 13.80 10.79 14.38
CA GLY A 202 13.48 10.30 15.73
C GLY A 202 13.66 8.79 15.99
N ASN A 203 14.03 7.98 14.99
CA ASN A 203 14.09 6.50 15.13
C ASN A 203 15.52 5.92 15.17
N GLN A 204 16.55 6.76 15.29
CA GLN A 204 17.97 6.34 15.35
C GLN A 204 18.54 6.26 16.77
N THR A 205 17.77 6.58 17.82
CA THR A 205 18.22 6.39 19.21
C THR A 205 17.32 5.36 19.88
N ARG A 206 17.65 4.07 19.69
CA ARG A 206 17.49 3.12 20.78
C ARG A 206 18.73 3.31 21.65
N ASP A 207 18.49 3.80 22.86
CA ASP A 207 19.50 3.95 23.90
C ASP A 207 20.30 2.65 24.02
N VAL A 208 21.59 2.74 23.72
CA VAL A 208 22.55 1.71 24.12
C VAL A 208 22.77 1.96 25.60
N GLU A 209 21.96 1.32 26.44
CA GLU A 209 22.25 1.24 27.87
C GLU A 209 23.58 0.49 28.06
N ASP A 210 24.59 1.27 28.41
CA ASP A 210 25.62 0.99 29.40
C ASP A 210 26.17 -0.45 29.43
N LEU A 211 27.11 -0.74 28.52
CA LEU A 211 28.04 -1.86 28.72
C LEU A 211 29.15 -1.36 29.66
N GLY A 212 29.02 -1.76 30.92
CA GLY A 212 29.90 -1.41 32.03
C GLY A 212 31.40 -1.58 31.74
N GLU A 213 32.16 -0.70 32.40
CA GLU A 213 33.62 -0.69 32.45
C GLU A 213 34.17 -2.08 32.83
N VAL A 214 35.01 -2.65 31.97
CA VAL A 214 35.82 -3.82 32.32
C VAL A 214 37.09 -3.31 32.97
N GLU A 215 37.11 -3.39 34.31
CA GLU A 215 38.26 -3.13 35.16
C GLU A 215 39.44 -4.07 34.83
N GLN A 216 40.64 -3.50 34.77
CA GLN A 216 41.90 -4.18 34.54
C GLN A 216 42.24 -5.15 35.68
N ALA A 217 42.63 -6.38 35.34
CA ALA A 217 43.45 -7.20 36.22
C ALA A 217 44.37 -8.11 35.40
N ALA A 218 45.67 -7.81 35.41
CA ALA A 218 46.71 -8.83 35.32
C ALA A 218 48.00 -8.29 35.97
N ALA A 219 48.44 -9.04 36.97
CA ALA A 219 49.63 -8.87 37.78
C ALA A 219 50.94 -9.07 37.01
#